data_AF-A0A645GNY5-F1
#
_entry.id   AF-A0A645GNY5-F1
#
_cell.length_a   1.000
_cell.length_b   1.000
_cell.length_c   1.000
_cell.angle_alpha   90.00
_cell.angle_beta   90.00
_cell.angle_gamma   90.00
#
_symmetry.space_group_name_H-M   'P 1'
#
loop_
_entity.id
_entity.type
_entity.pdbx_description
1 polymer ?
#
loop_
_entity_poly.entity_id
_entity_poly.type
_entity_poly.pdbx_seq_one_letter_code
_entity_poly.pdbx_strand_id
1 'polypeptide(L)'
;MLNQDEILLTGALIRFLLPQATIRYAGGRKALGTKVFLGLRGGINGLLTGDYLTTAGESVESDMKMLQDSALKIRSHDLNI
;
A
#
# COMPACT_ATOMS: atom_id res chain seq x y z
N MET A 1 -18.80 0.33 -7.78
CA MET A 1 -17.39 0.16 -7.33
C MET A 1 -16.67 1.45 -7.63
N LEU A 2 -15.75 1.89 -6.77
CA LEU A 2 -14.91 3.05 -7.05
C LEU A 2 -13.96 2.72 -8.20
N ASN A 3 -13.73 3.69 -9.08
CA ASN A 3 -12.66 3.59 -10.06
C ASN A 3 -11.29 3.82 -9.38
N GLN A 4 -10.22 3.52 -10.08
CA GLN A 4 -8.87 3.60 -9.50
C GLN A 4 -8.48 5.02 -9.09
N ASP A 5 -8.94 6.04 -9.81
CA ASP A 5 -8.57 7.43 -9.54
C ASP A 5 -9.31 7.96 -8.31
N GLU A 6 -10.56 7.54 -8.09
CA GLU A 6 -11.31 7.80 -6.86
C GLU A 6 -10.63 7.17 -5.64
N ILE A 7 -10.08 5.96 -5.78
CA ILE A 7 -9.33 5.30 -4.69
C ILE A 7 -8.04 6.09 -4.38
N LEU A 8 -7.31 6.52 -5.41
CA LEU A 8 -6.08 7.32 -5.22
C LEU A 8 -6.37 8.68 -4.59
N LEU A 9 -7.41 9.38 -5.08
CA LEU A 9 -7.86 10.65 -4.52
C LEU A 9 -8.26 10.49 -3.05
N THR A 10 -8.99 9.43 -2.73
CA THR A 10 -9.37 9.12 -1.35
C THR A 10 -8.13 8.97 -0.46
N GLY A 11 -7.13 8.21 -0.92
CA GLY A 11 -5.86 8.06 -0.19
C GLY A 11 -5.12 9.39 0.04
N ALA A 12 -5.06 10.24 -0.98
CA ALA A 12 -4.44 11.56 -0.90
C ALA A 12 -5.18 12.49 0.07
N LEU A 13 -6.51 12.50 0.03
CA LEU A 13 -7.35 13.27 0.96
C LEU A 13 -7.14 12.80 2.41
N ILE A 14 -7.10 11.49 2.66
CA ILE A 14 -6.82 10.95 4.00
C ILE A 14 -5.44 11.39 4.48
N ARG A 15 -4.40 11.38 3.63
CA ARG A 15 -3.07 11.90 3.98
C ARG A 15 -3.12 13.39 4.31
N PHE A 16 -3.83 14.18 3.51
CA PHE A 16 -3.98 15.61 3.75
C PHE A 16 -4.63 15.90 5.11
N LEU A 17 -5.68 15.15 5.45
CA LEU A 17 -6.38 15.29 6.73
C LEU A 17 -5.58 14.74 7.92
N LEU A 18 -4.82 13.66 7.71
CA LEU A 18 -4.07 12.94 8.74
C LEU A 18 -2.58 12.87 8.39
N PRO A 19 -1.85 14.00 8.43
CA PRO A 19 -0.48 14.09 7.90
C PRO A 19 0.51 13.17 8.61
N GLN A 20 0.26 12.80 9.87
CA GLN A 20 1.16 11.96 10.68
C GLN A 20 0.72 10.49 10.75
N ALA A 21 -0.48 10.15 10.28
CA ALA A 21 -1.00 8.80 10.43
C ALA A 21 -0.27 7.79 9.54
N THR A 22 -0.21 6.53 9.99
CA THR A 22 0.15 5.41 9.11
C THR A 22 -1.10 5.00 8.33
N ILE A 23 -1.05 5.16 7.01
CA ILE A 23 -2.12 4.81 6.09
C ILE A 23 -1.63 3.63 5.28
N ARG A 24 -2.31 2.50 5.40
CA ARG A 24 -1.88 1.23 4.78
C ARG A 24 -2.93 0.71 3.82
N TYR A 25 -2.48 0.14 2.71
CA TYR A 25 -3.33 -0.67 1.86
C TYR A 25 -3.69 -2.00 2.53
N ALA A 26 -4.96 -2.37 2.42
CA ALA A 26 -5.46 -3.71 2.76
C ALA A 26 -5.61 -4.57 1.49
N GLY A 27 -6.22 -5.76 1.61
CA GLY A 27 -6.34 -6.72 0.52
C GLY A 27 -7.04 -6.20 -0.75
N GLY A 28 -7.91 -5.19 -0.62
CA GLY A 28 -8.58 -4.54 -1.75
C GLY A 28 -7.66 -3.81 -2.73
N ARG A 29 -6.37 -3.62 -2.42
CA ARG A 29 -5.41 -2.94 -3.31
C ARG A 29 -5.22 -3.63 -4.67
N LYS A 30 -5.59 -4.90 -4.79
CA LYS A 30 -5.58 -5.63 -6.08
C LYS A 30 -6.37 -4.89 -7.17
N ALA A 31 -7.42 -4.15 -6.80
CA ALA A 31 -8.20 -3.33 -7.73
C ALA A 31 -7.39 -2.21 -8.41
N LEU A 32 -6.27 -1.79 -7.82
CA LEU A 32 -5.39 -0.75 -8.35
C LEU A 32 -4.35 -1.28 -9.34
N GLY A 33 -4.05 -2.59 -9.35
CA GLY A 33 -3.00 -3.16 -10.18
C GLY A 33 -1.67 -2.38 -10.06
N THR A 34 -1.15 -1.91 -11.20
CA THR A 34 0.09 -1.11 -11.25
C THR A 34 -0.03 0.27 -10.60
N LYS A 35 -1.24 0.78 -10.33
CA LYS A 35 -1.44 2.08 -9.67
C LYS A 35 -1.22 2.05 -8.17
N VAL A 36 -0.97 0.89 -7.55
CA VAL A 36 -0.57 0.81 -6.12
C VAL A 36 0.63 1.71 -5.83
N PHE A 37 1.58 1.77 -6.76
CA PHE A 37 2.75 2.65 -6.65
C PHE A 37 2.42 4.14 -6.58
N LEU A 38 1.40 4.58 -7.33
CA LEU A 38 0.97 5.98 -7.33
C LEU A 38 0.43 6.36 -5.95
N GLY A 39 -0.37 5.50 -5.32
CA GLY A 39 -0.86 5.77 -3.98
C GLY A 39 0.23 5.72 -2.91
N LEU A 40 1.22 4.82 -3.06
CA LEU A 40 2.39 4.80 -2.18
C LEU A 40 3.22 6.09 -2.26
N ARG A 41 3.34 6.68 -3.45
CA ARG A 41 3.96 8.02 -3.62
C ARG A 41 3.03 9.16 -3.21
N GLY A 42 1.72 8.96 -3.26
CA GLY A 42 0.68 9.97 -3.02
C GLY A 42 0.24 10.12 -1.56
N GLY A 43 0.85 9.39 -0.63
CA GLY A 43 0.59 9.55 0.81
C GLY A 43 0.23 8.28 1.57
N ILE A 44 0.01 7.16 0.88
CA ILE A 44 -0.13 5.84 1.51
C ILE A 44 1.28 5.33 1.82
N ASN A 45 1.52 4.84 3.03
CA ASN A 45 2.87 4.51 3.51
C ASN A 45 2.94 3.13 4.17
N GLY A 46 2.04 2.21 3.79
CA GLY A 46 2.04 0.83 4.25
C GLY A 46 1.25 -0.09 3.32
N LEU A 47 1.56 -1.38 3.40
CA LEU A 47 0.93 -2.46 2.65
C LEU A 47 0.70 -3.62 3.61
N LEU A 48 -0.40 -4.35 3.43
CA LEU A 48 -0.59 -5.65 4.07
C LEU A 48 -0.05 -6.73 3.12
N THR A 49 0.89 -7.53 3.61
CA THR A 49 1.62 -8.56 2.84
C THR A 49 1.19 -9.96 3.26
N GLY A 50 1.37 -10.95 2.39
CA GLY A 50 0.93 -12.32 2.65
C GLY A 50 -0.58 -12.46 2.55
N ASP A 51 -1.14 -13.48 3.20
CA ASP A 51 -2.58 -13.75 3.17
C ASP A 51 -3.39 -12.60 3.79
N TYR A 52 -4.41 -12.18 3.06
CA TYR A 52 -5.36 -11.20 3.55
C TYR A 52 -6.38 -11.94 4.41
N LEU A 53 -6.87 -11.32 5.50
CA LEU A 53 -7.71 -11.94 6.53
C LEU A 53 -8.76 -12.95 6.02
N THR A 54 -9.41 -12.68 4.88
CA THR A 54 -10.43 -13.53 4.27
C THR A 54 -10.17 -13.87 2.79
N THR A 55 -9.04 -13.44 2.22
CA THR A 55 -8.77 -13.60 0.78
C THR A 55 -7.33 -13.98 0.52
N ALA A 56 -7.09 -14.78 -0.53
CA ALA A 56 -5.74 -15.13 -0.94
C ALA A 56 -4.93 -13.86 -1.24
N GLY A 57 -3.79 -13.78 -0.56
CA GLY A 57 -2.90 -12.63 -0.52
C GLY A 57 -2.15 -12.34 -1.82
N GLU A 58 -1.18 -11.44 -1.69
CA GLU A 58 0.02 -11.46 -2.53
C GLU A 58 1.17 -12.05 -1.71
N SER A 59 2.09 -12.74 -2.36
CA SER A 59 3.24 -13.31 -1.65
C SER A 59 4.10 -12.18 -1.09
N VAL A 60 4.72 -12.42 0.07
CA VAL A 60 5.62 -11.45 0.70
C VAL A 60 6.77 -11.10 -0.25
N GLU A 61 7.27 -12.08 -1.00
CA GLU A 61 8.33 -11.91 -1.98
C GLU A 61 7.92 -10.98 -3.13
N SER A 62 6.69 -11.10 -3.61
CA SER A 62 6.12 -10.23 -4.65
C SER A 62 6.04 -8.79 -4.16
N ASP A 63 5.56 -8.58 -2.94
CA ASP A 63 5.48 -7.26 -2.32
C ASP A 63 6.85 -6.63 -2.06
N MET A 64 7.81 -7.44 -1.62
CA MET A 64 9.18 -6.99 -1.40
C MET A 64 9.84 -6.59 -2.72
N LYS A 65 9.66 -7.36 -3.79
CA LYS A 65 10.14 -7.01 -5.12
C LYS A 65 9.52 -5.72 -5.62
N MET A 66 8.20 -5.59 -5.50
CA MET A 66 7.46 -4.38 -5.83
C MET A 66 8.06 -3.17 -5.09
N LEU A 67 8.30 -3.28 -3.78
CA LEU A 67 8.88 -2.21 -2.98
C LEU A 67 10.32 -1.86 -3.38
N GLN A 68 11.15 -2.86 -3.69
CA GLN A 68 12.52 -2.63 -4.18
C GLN A 68 12.53 -1.84 -5.50
N ASP A 69 11.61 -2.16 -6.42
CA ASP A 69 11.47 -1.46 -7.70
C ASP A 69 10.93 -0.02 -7.54
N SER A 70 10.23 0.28 -6.44
CA SER A 70 9.53 1.55 -6.24
C SER A 70 10.42 2.76 -5.89
N ALA A 71 11.71 2.54 -5.64
CA ALA A 71 12.66 3.51 -5.05
C ALA A 71 12.20 4.10 -3.69
N LEU A 72 11.26 3.43 -3.01
CA LEU A 72 10.82 3.81 -1.66
C LEU A 72 11.71 3.15 -0.60
N LYS A 73 11.93 3.86 0.51
CA LYS A 73 12.65 3.30 1.67
C LYS A 73 11.68 2.50 2.52
N ILE A 74 12.00 1.23 2.75
CA ILE A 74 11.26 0.37 3.67
C ILE A 74 11.69 0.74 5.09
N ARG A 75 10.73 1.08 5.95
CA ARG A 75 10.99 1.34 7.38
C ARG A 75 10.93 0.02 8.13
N SER A 76 12.08 -0.58 8.41
CA SER A 76 12.19 -1.72 9.32
C SER A 76 12.14 -1.19 10.76
N HIS A 77 10.95 -1.16 11.37
CA HIS A 77 10.85 -0.85 12.81
C HIS A 77 10.82 -2.09 13.71
N ASP A 78 10.64 -3.29 13.15
CA ASP A 78 10.61 -4.55 13.89
C ASP A 78 11.17 -5.70 13.03
N LEU A 79 12.48 -5.70 12.80
CA LEU A 79 13.18 -6.91 12.33
C LEU A 79 14.17 -7.33 13.41
N ASN A 80 13.59 -7.95 14.45
CA ASN A 80 14.29 -8.89 15.31
C ASN A 80 13.70 -10.28 15.00
N ILE A 81 13.86 -10.68 13.74
CA ILE A 81 13.58 -12.04 13.25
C ILE A 81 14.91 -12.63 12.78
#